data_AF-A0A522NHR4-F1
#
_entry.id   AF-A0A522NHR4-F1
#
_cell.length_a   1.000
_cell.length_b   1.000
_cell.length_c   1.000
_cell.angle_alpha   90.00
_cell.angle_beta   90.00
_cell.angle_gamma   90.00
#
_symmetry.space_group_name_H-M   'P 1'
#
loop_
_entity.id
_entity.type
_entity.pdbx_description
1 polymer ?
#
loop_
_entity_poly.entity_id
_entity_poly.type
_entity_poly.pdbx_seq_one_letter_code
_entity_poly.pdbx_strand_id
1 'polypeptide(L)'
;MLLSAVLVCLGSARASADESIVIDLVRHGQSEANAASRIDTAVPGAALTALGQQQARNVANVLAAKGPVAAIFASQLIRTQQTAAPLAAMLGMNVQVLPGLNEIDAGVFNGMPQISLAGLAYILAPIAWLLGLRVVPMLAPGSADPNGYEFHERFNGALQTMYGNAATSAGGFNGMLTTMYGSALANPVRAANGRITEVAFSSEFDIGIGTMTTVRNPMQLLLLFDPLPNGGIVEIEGNPHDGWTLVSWNGRPASSGWAAKRPNRDANGLCLMLDAPTRNGVCAAKPWVAASP
;
A
#
# COMPACT_ATOMS: atom_id res chain seq x y z
N MET A 1 1.43 57.53 -20.03
CA MET A 1 2.12 56.23 -19.95
C MET A 1 2.00 55.72 -18.52
N LEU A 2 0.98 54.92 -18.23
CA LEU A 2 0.84 54.22 -16.94
C LEU A 2 1.04 52.73 -17.26
N LEU A 3 2.21 52.21 -16.89
CA LEU A 3 2.55 50.80 -17.05
C LEU A 3 1.96 50.06 -15.83
N SER A 4 0.88 49.30 -16.05
CA SER A 4 0.37 48.35 -15.07
C SER A 4 1.33 47.15 -14.98
N ALA A 5 2.03 47.03 -13.86
CA ALA A 5 2.75 45.80 -13.53
C ALA A 5 1.75 44.79 -12.96
N VAL A 6 1.36 43.81 -13.79
CA VAL A 6 0.71 42.58 -13.29
C VAL A 6 1.80 41.71 -12.71
N LEU A 7 1.93 41.71 -11.39
CA LEU A 7 2.81 40.80 -10.67
C LEU A 7 2.11 39.43 -10.58
N VAL A 8 2.44 38.52 -11.50
CA VAL A 8 2.04 37.12 -11.41
C VAL A 8 2.93 36.47 -10.34
N CYS A 9 2.42 36.40 -9.11
CA CYS A 9 3.04 35.62 -8.04
C CYS A 9 2.85 34.13 -8.31
N LEU A 10 3.71 33.52 -9.13
CA LEU A 10 3.93 32.07 -9.12
C LEU A 10 4.78 31.73 -7.89
N GLY A 11 4.18 31.81 -6.71
CA GLY A 11 4.82 31.34 -5.48
C GLY A 11 4.70 29.82 -5.40
N SER A 12 5.82 29.10 -5.53
CA SER A 12 5.89 27.69 -5.16
C SER A 12 5.51 27.56 -3.68
N ALA A 13 4.35 26.95 -3.41
CA ALA A 13 3.86 26.80 -2.05
C ALA A 13 4.73 25.78 -1.30
N ARG A 14 5.51 26.27 -0.32
CA ARG A 14 6.23 25.41 0.62
C ARG A 14 5.22 24.67 1.49
N ALA A 15 5.38 23.36 1.64
CA ALA A 15 4.72 22.58 2.66
C ALA A 15 5.35 22.81 4.05
N SER A 16 4.57 22.61 5.12
CA SER A 16 5.05 22.69 6.51
C SER A 16 5.55 21.33 6.98
N ALA A 17 6.49 21.29 7.94
CA ALA A 17 7.00 20.05 8.57
C ALA A 17 5.91 19.20 9.22
N ASP A 18 4.73 19.80 9.43
CA ASP A 18 3.53 19.18 9.99
C ASP A 18 2.41 18.98 8.93
N GLU A 19 2.69 19.20 7.64
CA GLU A 19 1.68 18.99 6.60
C GLU A 19 1.36 17.50 6.43
N SER A 20 0.08 17.18 6.44
CA SER A 20 -0.41 15.83 6.18
C SER A 20 -0.20 15.41 4.72
N ILE A 21 0.27 14.19 4.49
CA ILE A 21 0.39 13.57 3.16
C ILE A 21 -0.58 12.40 3.01
N VAL A 22 -0.79 11.96 1.77
CA VAL A 22 -1.47 10.70 1.43
C VAL A 22 -0.44 9.64 1.10
N ILE A 23 -0.66 8.41 1.58
CA ILE A 23 0.07 7.23 1.11
C ILE A 23 -0.95 6.21 0.61
N ASP A 24 -0.86 5.87 -0.68
CA ASP A 24 -1.55 4.75 -1.30
C ASP A 24 -0.69 3.48 -1.14
N LEU A 25 -1.09 2.60 -0.21
CA LEU A 25 -0.48 1.29 0.03
C LEU A 25 -1.13 0.25 -0.88
N VAL A 26 -0.36 -0.34 -1.78
CA VAL A 26 -0.85 -1.21 -2.85
C VAL A 26 -0.37 -2.64 -2.65
N ARG A 27 -1.28 -3.61 -2.54
CA ARG A 27 -0.91 -5.03 -2.55
C ARG A 27 -0.40 -5.42 -3.94
N HIS A 28 0.68 -6.17 -4.02
CA HIS A 28 1.15 -6.74 -5.28
C HIS A 28 0.06 -7.54 -6.04
N GLY A 29 0.21 -7.60 -7.37
CA GLY A 29 -0.57 -8.52 -8.23
C GLY A 29 -0.32 -9.98 -7.87
N GLN A 30 -1.14 -10.90 -8.38
CA GLN A 30 -0.99 -12.33 -8.12
C GLN A 30 0.40 -12.82 -8.50
N SER A 31 1.11 -13.45 -7.55
CA SER A 31 2.38 -14.15 -7.81
C SER A 31 2.17 -15.63 -8.11
N GLU A 32 3.20 -16.28 -8.67
CA GLU A 32 3.22 -17.74 -8.85
C GLU A 32 2.98 -18.48 -7.53
N ALA A 33 3.52 -17.96 -6.41
CA ALA A 33 3.28 -18.52 -5.08
C ALA A 33 1.82 -18.34 -4.61
N ASN A 34 1.16 -17.21 -4.95
CA ASN A 34 -0.27 -17.06 -4.67
C ASN A 34 -1.10 -18.07 -5.48
N ALA A 35 -0.82 -18.20 -6.78
CA ALA A 35 -1.52 -19.16 -7.64
C ALA A 35 -1.33 -20.61 -7.14
N ALA A 36 -0.15 -20.92 -6.59
CA ALA A 36 0.15 -22.21 -5.98
C ALA A 36 -0.31 -22.37 -4.52
N SER A 37 -0.94 -21.35 -3.92
CA SER A 37 -1.34 -21.33 -2.49
C SER A 37 -0.20 -21.66 -1.52
N ARG A 38 0.99 -21.09 -1.77
CA ARG A 38 2.19 -21.26 -0.93
C ARG A 38 2.55 -19.98 -0.18
N ILE A 39 3.16 -20.13 0.98
CA ILE A 39 3.73 -19.05 1.77
C ILE A 39 5.00 -18.58 1.08
N ASP A 40 5.13 -17.28 0.82
CA ASP A 40 6.26 -16.69 0.11
C ASP A 40 6.54 -15.27 0.64
N THR A 41 7.35 -15.20 1.69
CA THR A 41 7.74 -13.96 2.37
C THR A 41 9.25 -13.69 2.26
N ALA A 42 10.02 -14.70 1.85
CA ALA A 42 11.44 -14.56 1.61
C ALA A 42 11.73 -13.67 0.39
N VAL A 43 12.74 -12.80 0.52
CA VAL A 43 13.26 -11.98 -0.58
C VAL A 43 14.21 -12.82 -1.46
N PRO A 44 14.12 -12.77 -2.81
CA PRO A 44 13.24 -11.92 -3.61
C PRO A 44 11.83 -12.48 -3.84
N GLY A 45 11.60 -13.76 -3.56
CA GLY A 45 10.30 -14.42 -3.69
C GLY A 45 9.86 -14.70 -5.13
N ALA A 46 8.60 -15.10 -5.30
CA ALA A 46 8.03 -15.45 -6.59
C ALA A 46 7.65 -14.22 -7.44
N ALA A 47 7.82 -14.35 -8.76
CA ALA A 47 7.36 -13.36 -9.74
C ALA A 47 5.82 -13.33 -9.88
N LEU A 48 5.30 -12.28 -10.50
CA LEU A 48 3.91 -12.17 -10.92
C LEU A 48 3.56 -13.18 -12.01
N THR A 49 2.35 -13.73 -11.93
CA THR A 49 1.75 -14.50 -13.03
C THR A 49 1.33 -13.57 -14.17
N ALA A 50 0.91 -14.14 -15.31
CA ALA A 50 0.30 -13.35 -16.39
C ALA A 50 -0.92 -12.53 -15.90
N LEU A 51 -1.73 -13.11 -15.01
CA LEU A 51 -2.83 -12.40 -14.35
C LEU A 51 -2.29 -11.28 -13.44
N GLY A 52 -1.26 -11.56 -12.64
CA GLY A 52 -0.62 -10.54 -11.79
C GLY A 52 -0.08 -9.35 -12.58
N GLN A 53 0.49 -9.59 -13.76
CA GLN A 53 0.93 -8.54 -14.67
C GLN A 53 -0.23 -7.70 -15.22
N GLN A 54 -1.39 -8.31 -15.49
CA GLN A 54 -2.60 -7.57 -15.85
C GLN A 54 -3.12 -6.72 -14.69
N GLN A 55 -3.13 -7.28 -13.48
CA GLN A 55 -3.53 -6.57 -12.27
C GLN A 55 -2.60 -5.37 -11.99
N ALA A 56 -1.30 -5.52 -12.20
CA ALA A 56 -0.32 -4.45 -12.10
C ALA A 56 -0.60 -3.28 -13.07
N ARG A 57 -0.95 -3.59 -14.32
CA ARG A 57 -1.37 -2.55 -15.30
C ARG A 57 -2.67 -1.86 -14.88
N ASN A 58 -3.64 -2.62 -14.39
CA ASN A 58 -4.92 -2.08 -13.96
C ASN A 58 -4.76 -1.11 -12.79
N VAL A 59 -4.00 -1.49 -11.76
CA VAL A 59 -3.77 -0.63 -10.59
C VAL A 59 -2.96 0.62 -10.97
N ALA A 60 -1.99 0.50 -11.88
CA ALA A 60 -1.24 1.65 -12.40
C ALA A 60 -2.16 2.67 -13.10
N ASN A 61 -3.11 2.20 -13.93
CA ASN A 61 -4.09 3.09 -14.57
C ASN A 61 -4.97 3.82 -13.53
N VAL A 62 -5.41 3.12 -12.48
CA VAL A 62 -6.21 3.71 -11.40
C VAL A 62 -5.42 4.81 -10.68
N LEU A 63 -4.16 4.53 -10.33
CA LEU A 63 -3.31 5.46 -9.60
C LEU A 63 -2.93 6.67 -10.46
N ALA A 64 -2.53 6.47 -11.72
CA ALA A 64 -2.20 7.56 -12.63
C ALA A 64 -3.40 8.49 -12.88
N ALA A 65 -4.63 7.96 -12.86
CA ALA A 65 -5.85 8.76 -12.99
C ALA A 65 -6.16 9.63 -11.76
N LYS A 66 -5.61 9.34 -10.57
CA LYS A 66 -5.77 10.17 -9.37
C LYS A 66 -4.99 11.50 -9.46
N GLY A 67 -3.96 11.56 -10.30
CA GLY A 67 -3.09 12.72 -10.46
C GLY A 67 -1.62 12.39 -10.19
N PRO A 68 -0.73 13.40 -10.17
CA PRO A 68 0.69 13.17 -9.97
C PRO A 68 0.98 12.66 -8.55
N VAL A 69 1.98 11.79 -8.46
CA VAL A 69 2.51 11.23 -7.21
C VAL A 69 3.93 11.75 -7.01
N ALA A 70 4.36 11.89 -5.76
CA ALA A 70 5.66 12.44 -5.40
C ALA A 70 6.78 11.42 -5.56
N ALA A 71 6.58 10.18 -5.12
CA ALA A 71 7.46 9.05 -5.33
C ALA A 71 6.70 7.71 -5.39
N ILE A 72 7.43 6.68 -5.82
CA ILE A 72 6.95 5.31 -5.89
C ILE A 72 7.91 4.44 -5.10
N PHE A 73 7.38 3.68 -4.14
CA PHE A 73 8.14 2.75 -3.31
C PHE A 73 7.68 1.32 -3.55
N ALA A 74 8.57 0.36 -3.35
CA ALA A 74 8.20 -1.05 -3.30
C ALA A 74 9.02 -1.77 -2.24
N SER A 75 8.49 -2.87 -1.71
CA SER A 75 9.30 -3.79 -0.90
C SER A 75 10.41 -4.45 -1.71
N GLN A 76 11.26 -5.23 -1.04
CA GLN A 76 12.32 -5.98 -1.73
C GLN A 76 11.80 -7.20 -2.50
N LEU A 77 10.52 -7.57 -2.34
CA LEU A 77 9.95 -8.73 -3.02
C LEU A 77 9.70 -8.42 -4.50
N ILE A 78 10.13 -9.30 -5.40
CA ILE A 78 10.12 -9.01 -6.83
C ILE A 78 8.70 -8.76 -7.37
N ARG A 79 7.69 -9.42 -6.80
CA ARG A 79 6.28 -9.21 -7.14
C ARG A 79 5.78 -7.79 -6.85
N THR A 80 6.26 -7.12 -5.80
CA THR A 80 5.84 -5.74 -5.50
C THR A 80 6.50 -4.77 -6.48
N GLN A 81 7.78 -4.96 -6.78
CA GLN A 81 8.52 -4.19 -7.79
C GLN A 81 7.92 -4.36 -9.20
N GLN A 82 7.57 -5.59 -9.58
CA GLN A 82 6.88 -5.87 -10.85
C GLN A 82 5.47 -5.25 -10.89
N THR A 83 4.80 -5.14 -9.74
CA THR A 83 3.50 -4.46 -9.66
C THR A 83 3.65 -2.95 -9.80
N ALA A 84 4.73 -2.37 -9.28
CA ALA A 84 5.04 -0.95 -9.37
C ALA A 84 5.49 -0.50 -10.77
N ALA A 85 6.14 -1.41 -11.53
CA ALA A 85 6.80 -1.09 -12.79
C ALA A 85 5.91 -0.40 -13.85
N PRO A 86 4.64 -0.81 -14.07
CA PRO A 86 3.78 -0.12 -15.03
C PRO A 86 3.48 1.35 -14.64
N LEU A 87 3.27 1.63 -13.35
CA LEU A 87 3.04 3.01 -12.88
C LEU A 87 4.31 3.85 -13.05
N ALA A 88 5.46 3.30 -12.66
CA ALA A 88 6.75 3.95 -12.81
C ALA A 88 7.04 4.31 -14.28
N ALA A 89 6.76 3.39 -15.21
CA ALA A 89 6.90 3.64 -16.65
C ALA A 89 5.94 4.73 -17.16
N MET A 90 4.68 4.75 -16.71
CA MET A 90 3.70 5.77 -17.10
C MET A 90 4.11 7.18 -16.64
N LEU A 91 4.71 7.27 -15.44
CA LEU A 91 5.07 8.55 -14.84
C LEU A 91 6.52 8.98 -15.10
N GLY A 92 7.34 8.12 -15.72
CA GLY A 92 8.77 8.38 -15.94
C GLY A 92 9.56 8.45 -14.63
N MET A 93 9.14 7.70 -13.61
CA MET A 93 9.72 7.72 -12.26
C MET A 93 10.49 6.43 -11.97
N ASN A 94 11.41 6.49 -11.01
CA ASN A 94 12.08 5.30 -10.49
C ASN A 94 11.33 4.73 -9.28
N VAL A 95 11.33 3.40 -9.15
CA VAL A 95 10.83 2.73 -7.94
C VAL A 95 11.94 2.69 -6.90
N GLN A 96 11.66 3.20 -5.70
CA GLN A 96 12.57 3.14 -4.55
C GLN A 96 12.28 1.89 -3.72
N VAL A 97 13.29 1.04 -3.52
CA VAL A 97 13.12 -0.21 -2.76
C VAL A 97 13.28 0.06 -1.26
N LEU A 98 12.28 -0.27 -0.46
CA LEU A 98 12.26 -0.09 1.00
C LEU A 98 12.07 -1.44 1.72
N PRO A 99 13.09 -1.96 2.43
CA PRO A 99 12.99 -3.20 3.21
C PRO A 99 11.89 -3.18 4.30
N GLY A 100 11.58 -2.00 4.86
CA GLY A 100 10.53 -1.85 5.87
C GLY A 100 9.11 -2.19 5.37
N LEU A 101 8.93 -2.36 4.05
CA LEU A 101 7.69 -2.81 3.40
C LEU A 101 7.67 -4.32 3.10
N ASN A 102 8.63 -5.11 3.57
CA ASN A 102 8.62 -6.55 3.31
C ASN A 102 7.42 -7.22 4.00
N GLU A 103 6.93 -8.33 3.42
CA GLU A 103 5.88 -9.12 4.09
C GLU A 103 6.38 -9.64 5.45
N ILE A 104 5.47 -9.85 6.41
CA ILE A 104 5.83 -10.44 7.70
C ILE A 104 6.51 -11.78 7.46
N ASP A 105 7.78 -11.91 7.84
CA ASP A 105 8.58 -13.05 7.44
C ASP A 105 8.10 -14.36 8.10
N ALA A 106 7.79 -15.36 7.28
CA ALA A 106 7.38 -16.68 7.68
C ALA A 106 8.56 -17.64 7.96
N GLY A 107 9.81 -17.17 7.92
CA GLY A 107 10.99 -17.93 8.35
C GLY A 107 11.05 -19.33 7.72
N VAL A 108 11.20 -20.37 8.55
CA VAL A 108 11.21 -21.79 8.13
C VAL A 108 9.94 -22.27 7.42
N PHE A 109 8.82 -21.54 7.51
CA PHE A 109 7.57 -21.89 6.83
C PHE A 109 7.50 -21.36 5.40
N ASN A 110 8.49 -20.59 4.95
CA ASN A 110 8.61 -20.18 3.55
C ASN A 110 8.56 -21.40 2.61
N GLY A 111 7.78 -21.26 1.54
CA GLY A 111 7.53 -22.31 0.59
C GLY A 111 6.54 -23.37 1.07
N MET A 112 5.99 -23.37 2.29
CA MET A 112 4.98 -24.36 2.68
C MET A 112 3.57 -24.00 2.15
N PRO A 113 2.61 -24.94 2.08
CA PRO A 113 1.22 -24.61 1.74
C PRO A 113 0.60 -23.66 2.77
N GLN A 114 -0.16 -22.66 2.31
CA GLN A 114 -0.80 -21.67 3.19
C GLN A 114 -1.84 -22.30 4.11
N ILE A 115 -2.68 -23.21 3.59
CA ILE A 115 -3.65 -23.97 4.38
C ILE A 115 -2.96 -25.24 4.86
N SER A 116 -2.20 -25.12 5.94
CA SER A 116 -1.49 -26.22 6.58
C SER A 116 -1.26 -25.91 8.06
N LEU A 117 -0.76 -26.87 8.83
CA LEU A 117 -0.36 -26.63 10.22
C LEU A 117 0.72 -25.53 10.31
N ALA A 118 1.64 -25.47 9.35
CA ALA A 118 2.66 -24.43 9.27
C ALA A 118 2.05 -23.05 9.01
N GLY A 119 1.11 -22.94 8.08
CA GLY A 119 0.41 -21.69 7.81
C GLY A 119 -0.45 -21.21 8.99
N LEU A 120 -1.11 -22.14 9.69
CA LEU A 120 -1.83 -21.84 10.93
C LEU A 120 -0.86 -21.39 12.03
N ALA A 121 0.28 -22.07 12.21
CA ALA A 121 1.28 -21.66 13.19
C ALA A 121 1.85 -20.26 12.88
N TYR A 122 2.15 -20.00 11.60
CA TYR A 122 2.59 -18.69 11.11
C TYR A 122 1.60 -17.59 11.45
N ILE A 123 0.31 -17.76 11.13
CA ILE A 123 -0.67 -16.66 11.21
C ILE A 123 -1.09 -16.29 12.64
N LEU A 124 -0.85 -17.17 13.63
CA LEU A 124 -1.20 -16.90 15.03
C LEU A 124 -0.52 -15.64 15.58
N ALA A 125 0.77 -15.44 15.32
CA ALA A 125 1.49 -14.27 15.81
C ALA A 125 1.02 -12.96 15.13
N PRO A 126 0.93 -12.86 13.79
CA PRO A 126 0.35 -11.71 13.11
C PRO A 126 -1.07 -11.34 13.60
N ILE A 127 -1.96 -12.33 13.82
CA ILE A 127 -3.29 -12.06 14.39
C ILE A 127 -3.20 -11.53 15.82
N ALA A 128 -2.32 -12.10 16.65
CA ALA A 128 -2.13 -11.60 18.02
C ALA A 128 -1.64 -10.14 18.01
N TRP A 129 -0.70 -9.79 17.13
CA TRP A 129 -0.19 -8.42 16.98
C TRP A 129 -1.27 -7.47 16.51
N LEU A 130 -2.09 -7.89 15.55
CA LEU A 130 -3.27 -7.16 15.09
C LEU A 130 -4.23 -6.85 16.24
N LEU A 131 -4.42 -7.77 17.18
CA LEU A 131 -5.24 -7.61 18.38
C LEU A 131 -4.54 -6.86 19.53
N GLY A 132 -3.36 -6.28 19.29
CA GLY A 132 -2.61 -5.47 20.26
C GLY A 132 -1.60 -6.26 21.11
N LEU A 133 -1.53 -7.59 20.98
CA LEU A 133 -0.58 -8.44 21.70
C LEU A 133 0.79 -8.48 21.01
N ARG A 134 1.40 -7.31 20.78
CA ARG A 134 2.67 -7.17 20.03
C ARG A 134 3.86 -7.92 20.65
N VAL A 135 3.79 -8.25 21.94
CA VAL A 135 4.81 -9.03 22.66
C VAL A 135 4.85 -10.50 22.25
N VAL A 136 3.78 -11.03 21.63
CA VAL A 136 3.73 -12.44 21.20
C VAL A 136 4.87 -12.71 20.21
N PRO A 137 5.73 -13.71 20.45
CA PRO A 137 6.83 -14.00 19.55
C PRO A 137 6.31 -14.62 18.25
N MET A 138 7.04 -14.38 17.17
CA MET A 138 6.82 -15.08 15.91
C MET A 138 7.10 -16.58 16.10
N LEU A 139 6.11 -17.41 15.75
CA LEU A 139 6.19 -18.86 15.87
C LEU A 139 6.88 -19.52 14.67
N ALA A 140 7.43 -18.72 13.77
CA ALA A 140 8.18 -19.14 12.60
C ALA A 140 9.69 -18.92 12.84
N PRO A 141 10.45 -19.95 13.26
CA PRO A 141 11.89 -19.85 13.43
C PRO A 141 12.59 -19.24 12.21
N GLY A 142 13.62 -18.43 12.46
CA GLY A 142 14.38 -17.77 11.39
C GLY A 142 13.67 -16.58 10.73
N SER A 143 12.48 -16.18 11.21
CA SER A 143 11.82 -14.96 10.77
C SER A 143 12.64 -13.72 11.12
N ALA A 144 12.72 -12.77 10.19
CA ALA A 144 13.25 -11.43 10.42
C ALA A 144 12.36 -10.54 11.32
N ASP A 145 11.10 -10.95 11.57
CA ASP A 145 10.13 -10.25 12.40
C ASP A 145 9.89 -11.04 13.71
N PRO A 146 10.76 -10.91 14.73
CA PRO A 146 10.70 -11.79 15.90
C PRO A 146 9.47 -11.54 16.80
N ASN A 147 8.84 -10.35 16.71
CA ASN A 147 7.60 -10.00 17.41
C ASN A 147 6.92 -8.78 16.74
N GLY A 148 5.75 -8.39 17.24
CA GLY A 148 4.95 -7.30 16.69
C GLY A 148 5.50 -5.89 16.96
N TYR A 149 6.43 -5.71 17.90
CA TYR A 149 7.12 -4.43 18.10
C TYR A 149 8.14 -4.20 16.99
N GLU A 150 8.99 -5.19 16.70
CA GLU A 150 9.98 -5.08 15.62
C GLU A 150 9.32 -4.89 14.25
N PHE A 151 8.24 -5.64 13.99
CA PHE A 151 7.42 -5.44 12.80
C PHE A 151 6.87 -4.01 12.71
N HIS A 152 6.30 -3.49 13.80
CA HIS A 152 5.72 -2.15 13.84
C HIS A 152 6.79 -1.05 13.65
N GLU A 153 7.95 -1.19 14.28
CA GLU A 153 9.07 -0.26 14.13
C GLU A 153 9.56 -0.20 12.68
N ARG A 154 9.76 -1.34 12.00
CA ARG A 154 10.20 -1.33 10.60
C ARG A 154 9.16 -0.73 9.65
N PHE A 155 7.88 -1.01 9.90
CA PHE A 155 6.78 -0.50 9.06
C PHE A 155 6.65 1.02 9.23
N ASN A 156 6.67 1.52 10.48
CA ASN A 156 6.66 2.96 10.76
C ASN A 156 7.92 3.65 10.23
N GLY A 157 9.09 3.00 10.30
CA GLY A 157 10.31 3.50 9.68
C GLY A 157 10.18 3.68 8.16
N ALA A 158 9.44 2.79 7.48
CA ALA A 158 9.11 2.96 6.07
C ALA A 158 8.17 4.15 5.84
N LEU A 159 7.11 4.30 6.63
CA LEU A 159 6.21 5.47 6.55
C LEU A 159 6.96 6.79 6.80
N GLN A 160 7.87 6.80 7.77
CA GLN A 160 8.74 7.94 8.05
C GLN A 160 9.64 8.27 6.86
N THR A 161 10.18 7.25 6.20
CA THR A 161 11.01 7.42 5.00
C THR A 161 10.20 7.95 3.83
N MET A 162 8.96 7.48 3.64
CA MET A 162 8.05 8.00 2.62
C MET A 162 7.67 9.45 2.90
N TYR A 163 7.37 9.79 4.15
CA TYR A 163 7.13 11.16 4.57
C TYR A 163 8.35 12.06 4.32
N GLY A 164 9.55 11.58 4.65
CA GLY A 164 10.80 12.27 4.36
C GLY A 164 11.09 12.42 2.86
N ASN A 165 10.63 11.48 2.02
CA ASN A 165 10.77 11.56 0.56
C ASN A 165 9.76 12.49 -0.10
N ALA A 166 8.51 12.50 0.38
CA ALA A 166 7.51 13.51 0.05
C ALA A 166 8.06 14.93 0.32
N ALA A 167 8.98 15.01 1.28
CA ALA A 167 9.76 16.19 1.57
C ALA A 167 11.00 16.35 0.65
N THR A 168 11.57 15.36 -0.04
CA THR A 168 12.80 15.57 -0.86
C THR A 168 12.57 15.54 -2.37
N SER A 169 13.00 16.61 -3.06
CA SER A 169 13.40 16.54 -4.47
C SER A 169 14.65 17.41 -4.68
N ALA A 170 15.81 16.90 -4.28
CA ALA A 170 17.12 17.34 -4.78
C ALA A 170 18.22 16.34 -4.36
N GLY A 171 18.78 15.66 -5.36
CA GLY A 171 20.12 15.06 -5.44
C GLY A 171 20.87 14.59 -4.18
N GLY A 172 21.24 13.30 -4.19
CA GLY A 172 22.58 12.89 -3.78
C GLY A 172 22.74 12.30 -2.37
N PHE A 173 23.00 10.99 -2.36
CA PHE A 173 23.78 10.17 -1.43
C PHE A 173 24.19 10.69 -0.02
N ASN A 174 23.91 9.79 0.95
CA ASN A 174 24.52 9.58 2.27
C ASN A 174 24.24 10.58 3.41
N GLY A 175 23.42 10.09 4.36
CA GLY A 175 23.79 10.06 5.79
C GLY A 175 23.63 11.35 6.60
N MET A 176 22.41 11.65 7.07
CA MET A 176 22.16 12.23 8.40
C MET A 176 20.65 12.19 8.72
N LEU A 177 20.18 11.12 9.39
CA LEU A 177 18.76 10.79 9.56
C LEU A 177 18.00 11.68 10.57
N THR A 178 18.49 12.87 10.89
CA THR A 178 17.88 13.75 11.91
C THR A 178 17.94 15.24 11.55
N THR A 179 18.88 15.67 10.69
CA THR A 179 19.02 17.08 10.29
C THR A 179 18.12 17.47 9.10
N MET A 180 17.47 16.51 8.45
CA MET A 180 16.69 16.73 7.22
C MET A 180 15.21 17.10 7.41
N TYR A 181 14.67 17.07 8.63
CA TYR A 181 13.24 17.36 8.87
C TYR A 181 12.82 18.80 8.47
N GLY A 182 13.76 19.75 8.33
CA GLY A 182 13.43 21.18 8.15
C GLY A 182 13.58 21.78 6.74
N SER A 183 14.29 21.15 5.80
CA SER A 183 14.72 21.83 4.57
C SER A 183 13.96 21.44 3.30
N ALA A 184 13.12 20.41 3.38
CA ALA A 184 12.78 19.62 2.21
C ALA A 184 11.36 19.93 1.67
N LEU A 185 10.41 20.34 2.51
CA LEU A 185 9.07 20.75 2.10
C LEU A 185 9.00 22.07 1.31
N ALA A 186 10.13 22.57 0.80
CA ALA A 186 10.18 23.80 0.04
C ALA A 186 9.44 23.72 -1.32
N ASN A 187 9.32 22.54 -1.96
CA ASN A 187 8.65 22.40 -3.27
C ASN A 187 8.06 20.99 -3.51
N PRO A 188 6.98 20.58 -2.82
CA PRO A 188 6.41 19.26 -3.01
C PRO A 188 5.68 19.09 -4.36
N VAL A 189 5.74 17.89 -4.95
CA VAL A 189 4.85 17.51 -6.06
C VAL A 189 3.45 17.26 -5.48
N ARG A 190 2.50 18.10 -5.88
CA ARG A 190 1.11 18.04 -5.41
C ARG A 190 0.21 17.44 -6.48
N ALA A 191 -0.65 16.52 -6.08
CA ALA A 191 -1.74 16.00 -6.88
C ALA A 191 -2.72 17.13 -7.27
N ALA A 192 -3.64 16.85 -8.21
CA ALA A 192 -4.62 17.83 -8.68
C ALA A 192 -5.53 18.37 -7.55
N ASN A 193 -5.71 17.59 -6.49
CA ASN A 193 -6.42 17.98 -5.27
C ASN A 193 -5.56 18.82 -4.30
N GLY A 194 -4.34 19.19 -4.69
CA GLY A 194 -3.38 19.97 -3.89
C GLY A 194 -2.60 19.15 -2.86
N ARG A 195 -2.84 17.84 -2.72
CA ARG A 195 -2.24 17.00 -1.68
C ARG A 195 -0.95 16.34 -2.16
N ILE A 196 0.00 16.13 -1.25
CA ILE A 196 1.19 15.33 -1.54
C ILE A 196 0.79 13.86 -1.44
N THR A 197 1.03 13.08 -2.49
CA THR A 197 0.62 11.68 -2.56
C THR A 197 1.81 10.80 -2.89
N GLU A 198 2.06 9.81 -2.04
CA GLU A 198 3.04 8.75 -2.24
C GLU A 198 2.34 7.44 -2.59
N VAL A 199 3.01 6.57 -3.35
CA VAL A 199 2.52 5.22 -3.63
C VAL A 199 3.55 4.20 -3.18
N ALA A 200 3.12 3.20 -2.40
CA ALA A 200 3.99 2.15 -1.89
C ALA A 200 3.41 0.76 -2.14
N PHE A 201 4.19 -0.11 -2.79
CA PHE A 201 3.79 -1.46 -3.14
C PHE A 201 4.34 -2.48 -2.12
N SER A 202 3.44 -3.23 -1.49
CA SER A 202 3.75 -4.21 -0.44
C SER A 202 2.87 -5.47 -0.55
N SER A 203 2.86 -6.30 0.49
CA SER A 203 2.07 -7.53 0.61
C SER A 203 0.93 -7.36 1.63
N GLU A 204 0.10 -8.39 1.76
CA GLU A 204 -1.19 -8.28 2.44
C GLU A 204 -1.06 -8.06 3.94
N PHE A 205 -0.21 -8.84 4.64
CA PHE A 205 -0.12 -8.72 6.09
C PHE A 205 0.69 -7.50 6.51
N ASP A 206 1.73 -7.14 5.77
CA ASP A 206 2.46 -5.87 5.96
C ASP A 206 1.53 -4.66 5.86
N ILE A 207 0.75 -4.54 4.77
CA ILE A 207 -0.21 -3.44 4.61
C ILE A 207 -1.29 -3.52 5.69
N GLY A 208 -1.92 -4.67 5.85
CA GLY A 208 -3.08 -4.81 6.72
C GLY A 208 -2.75 -4.61 8.19
N ILE A 209 -1.79 -5.36 8.71
CA ILE A 209 -1.41 -5.30 10.13
C ILE A 209 -0.62 -4.02 10.41
N GLY A 210 0.29 -3.62 9.51
CA GLY A 210 1.01 -2.35 9.62
C GLY A 210 0.04 -1.18 9.74
N THR A 211 -0.93 -1.08 8.82
CA THR A 211 -1.97 -0.04 8.87
C THR A 211 -2.76 -0.09 10.18
N MET A 212 -3.30 -1.25 10.56
CA MET A 212 -4.17 -1.37 11.75
C MET A 212 -3.42 -1.15 13.07
N THR A 213 -2.10 -1.32 13.09
CA THR A 213 -1.29 -1.02 14.28
C THR A 213 -0.78 0.41 14.33
N THR A 214 -0.88 1.17 13.23
CA THR A 214 -0.34 2.53 13.12
C THR A 214 -1.41 3.62 13.08
N VAL A 215 -2.56 3.39 12.45
CA VAL A 215 -3.58 4.44 12.32
C VAL A 215 -4.33 4.69 13.63
N ARG A 216 -4.80 5.92 13.83
CA ARG A 216 -5.56 6.34 15.02
C ARG A 216 -7.02 5.85 15.04
N ASN A 217 -7.54 5.43 13.89
CA ASN A 217 -8.89 4.90 13.70
C ASN A 217 -8.88 3.44 13.19
N PRO A 218 -8.22 2.50 13.90
CA PRO A 218 -8.02 1.16 13.39
C PRO A 218 -9.33 0.37 13.38
N MET A 219 -9.45 -0.50 12.39
CA MET A 219 -10.55 -1.44 12.23
C MET A 219 -10.02 -2.85 12.38
N GLN A 220 -9.83 -3.27 13.63
CA GLN A 220 -8.92 -4.36 13.97
C GLN A 220 -9.26 -5.70 13.30
N LEU A 221 -10.54 -5.98 13.05
CA LEU A 221 -10.96 -7.24 12.43
C LEU A 221 -11.16 -7.13 10.92
N LEU A 222 -10.83 -5.98 10.32
CA LEU A 222 -11.09 -5.72 8.90
C LEU A 222 -10.40 -6.74 7.99
N LEU A 223 -9.13 -7.02 8.25
CA LEU A 223 -8.34 -7.97 7.45
C LEU A 223 -8.90 -9.40 7.51
N LEU A 224 -9.59 -9.78 8.59
CA LEU A 224 -10.21 -11.11 8.73
C LEU A 224 -11.49 -11.23 7.90
N PHE A 225 -12.23 -10.14 7.71
CA PHE A 225 -13.54 -10.16 7.05
C PHE A 225 -13.54 -9.59 5.62
N ASP A 226 -12.54 -8.79 5.27
CA ASP A 226 -12.36 -8.17 3.96
C ASP A 226 -10.86 -8.15 3.59
N PRO A 227 -10.25 -9.34 3.39
CA PRO A 227 -8.83 -9.46 3.02
C PRO A 227 -8.53 -8.62 1.78
N LEU A 228 -7.35 -8.02 1.75
CA LEU A 228 -6.98 -7.06 0.71
C LEU A 228 -6.64 -7.82 -0.58
N PRO A 229 -7.42 -7.78 -1.67
CA PRO A 229 -7.13 -8.59 -2.87
C PRO A 229 -5.82 -8.16 -3.55
N ASN A 230 -5.22 -9.03 -4.37
CA ASN A 230 -4.05 -8.66 -5.18
C ASN A 230 -4.33 -7.40 -6.01
N GLY A 231 -3.51 -6.35 -5.93
CA GLY A 231 -3.78 -5.06 -6.57
C GLY A 231 -4.74 -4.14 -5.80
N GLY A 232 -5.21 -4.55 -4.62
CA GLY A 232 -6.01 -3.71 -3.72
C GLY A 232 -5.20 -2.54 -3.16
N ILE A 233 -5.89 -1.43 -2.90
CA ILE A 233 -5.29 -0.17 -2.44
C ILE A 233 -5.85 0.20 -1.07
N VAL A 234 -4.98 0.55 -0.12
CA VAL A 234 -5.32 1.14 1.17
C VAL A 234 -4.78 2.55 1.19
N GLU A 235 -5.63 3.53 1.50
CA GLU A 235 -5.25 4.94 1.55
C GLU A 235 -5.18 5.38 3.01
N ILE A 236 -4.02 5.90 3.42
CA ILE A 236 -3.83 6.54 4.72
C ILE A 236 -3.43 8.00 4.55
N GLU A 237 -3.82 8.81 5.52
CA GLU A 237 -3.52 10.24 5.58
C GLU A 237 -2.91 10.60 6.92
N GLY A 238 -1.85 11.40 6.91
CA GLY A 238 -1.29 11.98 8.13
C GLY A 238 0.16 12.38 7.97
N ASN A 239 0.81 12.51 9.11
CA ASN A 239 2.23 12.78 9.23
C ASN A 239 2.78 12.06 10.49
N PRO A 240 4.11 11.98 10.68
CA PRO A 240 4.70 11.33 11.84
C PRO A 240 4.43 12.01 13.20
N HIS A 241 4.10 13.30 13.22
CA HIS A 241 3.89 14.07 14.44
C HIS A 241 2.45 13.91 14.97
N ASP A 242 1.46 14.12 14.11
CA ASP A 242 0.03 14.00 14.43
C ASP A 242 -0.45 12.55 14.37
N GLY A 243 0.21 11.72 13.59
CA GLY A 243 -0.15 10.32 13.35
C GLY A 243 -1.03 10.12 12.13
N TRP A 244 -1.21 8.85 11.77
CA TRP A 244 -1.89 8.43 10.54
C TRP A 244 -3.37 8.11 10.78
N THR A 245 -4.16 8.26 9.73
CA THR A 245 -5.61 8.01 9.72
C THR A 245 -5.92 7.17 8.49
N LEU A 246 -6.64 6.06 8.66
CA LEU A 246 -7.17 5.30 7.54
C LEU A 246 -8.25 6.11 6.83
N VAL A 247 -8.11 6.31 5.52
CA VAL A 247 -9.05 7.03 4.67
C VAL A 247 -9.92 6.07 3.87
N SER A 248 -9.31 5.05 3.26
CA SER A 248 -10.01 4.11 2.38
C SER A 248 -9.40 2.71 2.47
N TRP A 249 -10.27 1.69 2.50
CA TRP A 249 -9.88 0.28 2.37
C TRP A 249 -10.44 -0.27 1.06
N ASN A 250 -9.59 -0.41 0.05
CA ASN A 250 -9.94 -0.93 -1.26
C ASN A 250 -11.18 -0.24 -1.88
N GLY A 251 -11.17 1.09 -1.82
CA GLY A 251 -12.25 1.96 -2.32
C GLY A 251 -13.43 2.14 -1.36
N ARG A 252 -13.43 1.51 -0.18
CA ARG A 252 -14.44 1.74 0.87
C ARG A 252 -13.97 2.83 1.83
N PRO A 253 -14.67 3.97 1.95
CA PRO A 253 -14.30 5.03 2.88
C PRO A 253 -14.34 4.56 4.33
N ALA A 254 -13.29 4.87 5.10
CA ALA A 254 -13.19 4.52 6.51
C ALA A 254 -14.30 5.16 7.37
N SER A 255 -14.79 6.34 6.97
CA SER A 255 -15.83 7.10 7.67
C SER A 255 -17.25 6.55 7.50
N SER A 256 -17.48 5.64 6.55
CA SER A 256 -18.84 5.27 6.14
C SER A 256 -19.57 4.30 7.07
N GLY A 257 -18.90 3.74 8.09
CA GLY A 257 -19.41 2.59 8.84
C GLY A 257 -19.52 1.36 7.94
N TRP A 258 -18.98 0.22 8.35
CA TRP A 258 -18.86 -0.96 7.48
C TRP A 258 -20.20 -1.59 7.00
N ALA A 259 -21.33 -1.04 7.45
CA ALA A 259 -22.69 -1.37 7.01
C ALA A 259 -23.15 -0.58 5.77
N ALA A 260 -22.46 0.49 5.36
CA ALA A 260 -22.84 1.26 4.18
C ALA A 260 -22.60 0.47 2.89
N LYS A 261 -23.61 0.44 2.01
CA LYS A 261 -23.45 -0.12 0.65
C LYS A 261 -22.36 0.68 -0.07
N ARG A 262 -21.46 -0.02 -0.79
CA ARG A 262 -20.44 0.62 -1.65
C ARG A 262 -21.14 1.60 -2.60
N PRO A 263 -20.81 2.90 -2.61
CA PRO A 263 -21.32 3.81 -3.63
C PRO A 263 -20.70 3.44 -4.98
N ASN A 264 -21.47 3.49 -6.07
CA ASN A 264 -21.04 3.24 -7.45
C ASN A 264 -20.49 1.84 -7.78
N ARG A 265 -21.38 0.86 -7.94
CA ARG A 265 -21.04 -0.39 -8.66
C ARG A 265 -21.09 -0.27 -10.19
N ASP A 266 -21.69 0.79 -10.75
CA ASP A 266 -22.27 0.69 -12.10
C ASP A 266 -21.78 1.69 -13.15
N ALA A 267 -20.81 2.58 -12.88
CA ALA A 267 -20.47 3.66 -13.85
C ALA A 267 -19.08 3.60 -14.50
N ASN A 268 -18.04 3.10 -13.82
CA ASN A 268 -16.68 3.09 -14.36
C ASN A 268 -16.05 1.72 -14.10
N GLY A 269 -15.68 1.03 -15.17
CA GLY A 269 -15.28 -0.39 -15.17
C GLY A 269 -14.07 -0.73 -14.30
N LEU A 270 -14.27 -0.87 -13.00
CA LEU A 270 -13.43 -1.70 -12.13
C LEU A 270 -14.14 -3.04 -11.94
N CYS A 271 -13.66 -4.07 -12.64
CA CYS A 271 -14.01 -5.43 -12.26
C CYS A 271 -13.55 -5.65 -10.80
N LEU A 272 -14.55 -5.80 -9.92
CA LEU A 272 -14.40 -6.13 -8.52
C LEU A 272 -13.64 -7.45 -8.38
N MET A 273 -12.45 -7.39 -7.78
CA MET A 273 -11.64 -8.55 -7.36
C MET A 273 -12.23 -9.27 -6.14
N LEU A 274 -13.54 -9.50 -6.14
CA LEU A 274 -14.23 -10.25 -5.09
C LEU A 274 -15.25 -11.26 -5.62
N ASP A 275 -15.33 -11.48 -6.92
CA ASP A 275 -15.97 -12.70 -7.45
C ASP A 275 -14.88 -13.71 -7.80
N ALA A 276 -15.12 -14.97 -7.39
CA ALA A 276 -14.25 -16.15 -7.45
C ALA A 276 -13.27 -16.22 -8.64
N PRO A 277 -12.11 -16.90 -8.51
CA PRO A 277 -11.10 -16.99 -9.56
C PRO A 277 -11.75 -17.46 -10.86
N THR A 278 -11.96 -16.55 -11.80
CA THR A 278 -12.39 -16.94 -13.14
C THR A 278 -11.18 -17.59 -13.77
N ARG A 279 -11.30 -18.90 -14.08
CA ARG A 279 -10.23 -19.72 -14.68
C ARG A 279 -9.58 -19.09 -15.92
N ASN A 280 -10.20 -18.08 -16.54
CA ASN A 280 -9.82 -17.51 -17.83
C ASN A 280 -9.64 -15.98 -17.85
N GLY A 281 -9.68 -15.28 -16.70
CA GLY A 281 -9.34 -13.83 -16.66
C GLY A 281 -10.29 -12.88 -17.38
N VAL A 282 -11.54 -13.28 -17.66
CA VAL A 282 -12.59 -12.41 -18.21
C VAL A 282 -13.68 -12.23 -17.17
N CYS A 283 -14.08 -10.97 -16.93
CA CYS A 283 -15.17 -10.63 -16.02
C CYS A 283 -16.47 -11.27 -16.51
N ALA A 284 -17.08 -12.15 -15.72
CA ALA A 284 -18.38 -12.71 -16.09
C ALA A 284 -19.43 -11.61 -16.01
N ALA A 285 -20.08 -11.30 -17.14
CA ALA A 285 -21.29 -10.49 -17.12
C ALA A 285 -22.35 -11.23 -16.30
N LYS A 286 -22.95 -10.56 -15.32
CA LYS A 286 -24.05 -11.13 -14.53
C LYS A 286 -25.21 -11.43 -15.49
N PRO A 287 -25.72 -12.68 -15.56
CA PRO A 287 -26.88 -12.96 -16.40
C PRO A 287 -28.09 -12.18 -15.89
N TRP A 288 -28.82 -11.59 -16.83
CA TRP A 288 -30.09 -10.91 -16.55
C TRP A 288 -31.06 -11.90 -15.92
N VAL A 289 -31.43 -11.68 -14.67
CA VAL A 289 -32.59 -12.35 -14.08
C VAL A 289 -33.81 -11.61 -14.64
N ALA A 290 -34.47 -12.22 -15.62
CA ALA A 290 -35.78 -11.77 -16.05
C ALA A 290 -36.71 -11.79 -14.83
N ALA A 291 -37.38 -10.67 -14.57
CA ALA A 291 -38.47 -10.65 -13.60
C ALA A 291 -39.55 -11.63 -14.10
N SER A 292 -39.76 -12.71 -13.37
CA SER A 292 -40.91 -13.58 -13.58
C SER A 292 -42.21 -12.83 -13.19
N PRO A 293 -43.32 -13.09 -13.90
CA PRO A 293 -44.52 -12.24 -13.94
C PRO A 293 -45.26 -12.11 -12.62
#